data_AF-A0A6V7UYE8-F1
#
_entry.id   AF-A0A6V7UYE8-F1
#
_cell.length_a   1.000
_cell.length_b   1.000
_cell.length_c   1.000
_cell.angle_alpha   90.00
_cell.angle_beta   90.00
_cell.angle_gamma   90.00
#
_symmetry.space_group_name_H-M   'P 1'
#
loop_
_entity.id
_entity.type
_entity.pdbx_description
1 polymer ?
#
loop_
_entity_poly.entity_id
_entity_poly.type
_entity_poly.pdbx_seq_one_letter_code
_entity_poly.pdbx_strand_id
1 'polypeptide(L)'
;MNYYYSIFLQFSLLLFSSFNSAYDELLKLSPDKSGLRNLCLGTSNGRAMVDYFSMNRYTFLRKAYENCRHITGNLEIAYVFKEDIENDWLLQKQENEQRNVTNILLKPREPFYFLQNLEEIYGYLFIYNVTVEEISLPSLRVIWGEKLLEGSAITVGSSLTLRYLNMPSLRSIVSGIVRIHDSPLLCYMEQDLIKDNTDNDKNVDYKEFLGDNFRERLDLNPFSAQCRAAPTCSKQCREKNCFG
;
A
#
# COMPACT_ATOMS: atom_id res chain seq x y z
N MET A 1 -7.16 -31.91 -30.44
CA MET A 1 -6.84 -31.11 -29.24
C MET A 1 -5.78 -30.01 -29.46
N ASN A 2 -5.38 -29.66 -30.70
CA ASN A 2 -4.28 -28.68 -30.92
C ASN A 2 -4.70 -27.33 -31.55
N TYR A 3 -5.98 -27.11 -31.89
CA TYR A 3 -6.42 -25.84 -32.50
C TYR A 3 -6.77 -24.76 -31.46
N TYR A 4 -7.37 -25.14 -30.32
CA TYR A 4 -7.76 -24.19 -29.28
C TYR A 4 -6.56 -23.61 -28.50
N TYR A 5 -5.49 -24.39 -28.32
CA TYR A 5 -4.25 -23.92 -27.66
C TYR A 5 -3.51 -22.88 -28.51
N SER A 6 -3.49 -23.04 -29.84
CA SER A 6 -2.83 -22.11 -30.76
C SER A 6 -3.50 -20.74 -30.78
N ILE A 7 -4.84 -20.70 -30.75
CA ILE A 7 -5.61 -19.45 -30.77
C ILE A 7 -5.45 -18.70 -29.44
N PHE A 8 -5.42 -19.40 -28.30
CA PHE A 8 -5.17 -18.79 -26.99
C PHE A 8 -3.77 -18.19 -26.86
N LEU A 9 -2.74 -18.87 -27.39
CA LEU A 9 -1.37 -18.35 -27.46
C LEU A 9 -1.26 -17.15 -28.41
N GLN A 10 -1.97 -17.15 -29.54
CA GLN A 10 -1.99 -16.02 -30.46
C GLN A 10 -2.72 -14.80 -29.88
N PHE A 11 -3.85 -14.99 -29.19
CA PHE A 11 -4.56 -13.89 -28.52
C PHE A 11 -3.79 -13.32 -27.32
N SER A 12 -3.10 -14.15 -26.53
CA SER A 12 -2.25 -13.67 -25.44
C SER A 12 -1.03 -12.92 -25.98
N LEU A 13 -0.35 -13.44 -27.00
CA LEU A 13 0.77 -12.76 -27.67
C LEU A 13 0.33 -11.43 -28.33
N LEU A 14 -0.87 -11.37 -28.90
CA LEU A 14 -1.40 -10.13 -29.47
C LEU A 14 -1.69 -9.08 -28.39
N LEU A 15 -2.27 -9.46 -27.25
CA LEU A 15 -2.45 -8.56 -26.11
C LEU A 15 -1.11 -8.09 -25.52
N PHE A 16 -0.15 -8.99 -25.32
CA PHE A 16 1.21 -8.61 -24.87
C PHE A 16 1.92 -7.71 -25.88
N SER A 17 1.74 -7.94 -27.19
CA SER A 17 2.33 -7.10 -28.25
C SER A 17 1.69 -5.72 -28.35
N SER A 18 0.37 -5.60 -28.15
CA SER A 18 -0.34 -4.32 -28.17
C SER A 18 -0.07 -3.49 -26.92
N PHE A 19 0.08 -4.13 -25.75
CA PHE A 19 0.46 -3.44 -24.51
C PHE A 19 1.92 -2.97 -24.52
N ASN A 20 2.85 -3.81 -25.02
CA ASN A 20 4.25 -3.39 -25.21
C ASN A 20 4.36 -2.28 -26.26
N SER A 21 3.57 -2.33 -27.34
CA SER A 21 3.55 -1.28 -28.37
C SER A 21 3.09 0.07 -27.82
N ALA A 22 2.03 0.11 -27.00
CA ALA A 22 1.51 1.35 -26.44
C ALA A 22 2.48 1.98 -25.41
N TYR A 23 3.14 1.17 -24.59
CA TYR A 23 4.18 1.62 -23.66
C TYR A 23 5.44 2.12 -24.39
N ASP A 24 5.89 1.40 -25.42
CA ASP A 24 7.02 1.80 -26.26
C ASP A 24 6.72 3.07 -27.08
N GLU A 25 5.46 3.30 -27.45
CA GLU A 25 5.01 4.50 -28.15
C GLU A 25 4.89 5.71 -27.20
N LEU A 26 4.41 5.51 -25.97
CA LEU A 26 4.44 6.53 -24.89
C LEU A 26 5.87 6.93 -24.51
N LEU A 27 6.81 5.97 -24.44
CA LEU A 27 8.24 6.22 -24.20
C LEU A 27 8.92 7.04 -25.30
N LYS A 28 8.40 7.00 -26.54
CA LYS A 28 8.89 7.79 -27.68
C LYS A 28 8.33 9.22 -27.68
N LEU A 29 7.19 9.45 -27.03
CA LEU A 29 6.48 10.73 -27.01
C LEU A 29 6.86 11.64 -25.84
N SER A 30 7.45 11.12 -24.75
CA SER A 30 7.85 11.97 -23.61
C SER A 30 9.29 12.51 -23.76
N PRO A 31 9.48 13.83 -23.97
CA PRO A 31 10.81 14.45 -24.02
C PRO A 31 11.50 14.43 -22.65
N ASP A 32 10.74 14.20 -21.56
CA ASP A 32 11.27 13.99 -20.22
C ASP A 32 11.01 12.54 -19.77
N LYS A 33 12.08 11.72 -19.79
CA LYS A 33 12.05 10.33 -19.30
C LYS A 33 12.14 10.26 -17.77
N SER A 34 12.23 11.37 -17.05
CA SER A 34 12.35 11.37 -15.59
C SER A 34 11.04 10.89 -14.92
N GLY A 35 9.87 11.28 -15.44
CA GLY A 35 8.57 10.89 -14.91
C GLY A 35 8.21 9.40 -15.07
N LEU A 36 8.77 8.73 -16.10
CA LEU A 36 8.52 7.31 -16.37
C LEU A 36 9.38 6.35 -15.54
N ARG A 37 10.51 6.82 -14.97
CA ARG A 37 11.42 5.95 -14.20
C ARG A 37 10.87 5.49 -12.85
N ASN A 38 9.88 6.23 -12.32
CA ASN A 38 9.30 5.98 -11.00
C ASN A 38 7.81 5.60 -11.09
N LEU A 39 7.37 5.17 -12.27
CA LEU A 39 6.01 4.73 -12.54
C LEU A 39 5.96 3.21 -12.53
N CYS A 40 5.08 2.63 -11.71
CA CYS A 40 4.90 1.18 -11.60
C CYS A 40 3.46 0.77 -11.90
N LEU A 41 3.28 -0.46 -12.34
CA LEU A 41 1.96 -1.05 -12.56
C LEU A 41 1.40 -1.55 -11.22
N GLY A 42 0.13 -1.26 -10.96
CA GLY A 42 -0.59 -1.82 -9.81
C GLY A 42 -1.10 -3.25 -10.06
N THR A 43 -1.77 -3.81 -9.05
CA THR A 43 -2.41 -5.14 -9.14
C THR A 43 -3.93 -5.05 -8.97
N SER A 44 -4.67 -6.13 -9.27
CA SER A 44 -6.13 -6.17 -9.16
C SER A 44 -6.63 -7.57 -8.74
N ASN A 45 -5.96 -8.17 -7.76
CA ASN A 45 -6.27 -9.50 -7.26
C ASN A 45 -7.34 -9.47 -6.16
N GLY A 46 -7.59 -8.31 -5.55
CA GLY A 46 -8.54 -8.16 -4.44
C GLY A 46 -8.21 -9.14 -3.31
N ARG A 47 -9.21 -9.92 -2.88
CA ARG A 47 -9.08 -10.94 -1.82
C ARG A 47 -8.49 -12.28 -2.31
N ALA A 48 -8.13 -12.42 -3.59
CA ALA A 48 -7.53 -13.66 -4.07
C ALA A 48 -6.11 -13.79 -3.51
N MET A 49 -5.82 -14.92 -2.85
CA MET A 49 -4.45 -15.28 -2.53
C MET A 49 -3.76 -15.68 -3.83
N VAL A 50 -2.75 -14.91 -4.24
CA VAL A 50 -1.94 -15.22 -5.41
C VAL A 50 -0.70 -15.96 -4.96
N ASP A 51 -0.64 -17.25 -5.29
CA ASP A 51 0.56 -18.05 -5.09
C ASP A 51 1.54 -17.80 -6.25
N TYR A 52 2.76 -17.38 -5.90
CA TYR A 52 3.86 -17.28 -6.85
C TYR A 52 4.79 -18.44 -6.52
N PHE A 53 4.71 -19.54 -7.28
CA PHE A 53 5.45 -20.80 -7.07
C PHE A 53 6.96 -20.66 -6.80
N SER A 54 7.56 -19.51 -7.12
CA SER A 54 8.99 -19.22 -6.96
C SER A 54 9.32 -18.02 -6.06
N MET A 55 8.32 -17.36 -5.46
CA MET A 55 8.54 -16.11 -4.74
C MET A 55 7.49 -15.89 -3.65
N ASN A 56 7.92 -15.55 -2.43
CA ASN A 56 6.95 -15.15 -1.41
C ASN A 56 6.33 -13.78 -1.76
N ARG A 57 5.18 -13.49 -1.15
CA ARG A 57 4.39 -12.30 -1.47
C ARG A 57 5.15 -10.99 -1.22
N TYR A 58 5.92 -10.93 -0.12
CA TYR A 58 6.68 -9.73 0.25
C TYR A 58 7.80 -9.43 -0.75
N THR A 59 8.54 -10.46 -1.18
CA THR A 59 9.58 -10.32 -2.21
C THR A 59 9.02 -9.79 -3.52
N PHE A 60 7.82 -10.23 -3.93
CA PHE A 60 7.15 -9.69 -5.10
C PHE A 60 6.86 -8.19 -4.93
N LEU A 61 6.24 -7.80 -3.81
CA LEU A 61 5.90 -6.40 -3.53
C LEU A 61 7.14 -5.51 -3.55
N ARG A 62 8.22 -5.96 -2.92
CA ARG A 62 9.50 -5.24 -2.92
C ARG A 62 10.01 -5.05 -4.33
N LYS A 63 10.15 -6.13 -5.11
CA LYS A 63 10.68 -6.05 -6.47
C LYS A 63 9.79 -5.22 -7.41
N ALA A 64 8.48 -5.24 -7.21
CA ALA A 64 7.52 -4.51 -8.03
C ALA A 64 7.52 -2.99 -7.75
N TYR A 65 7.76 -2.59 -6.49
CA TYR A 65 7.57 -1.20 -6.06
C TYR A 65 8.83 -0.51 -5.52
N GLU A 66 9.99 -1.16 -5.55
CA GLU A 66 11.27 -0.51 -5.21
C GLU A 66 11.55 0.65 -6.18
N ASN A 67 11.82 1.84 -5.61
CA ASN A 67 11.98 3.12 -6.33
C ASN A 67 10.71 3.65 -7.00
N CYS A 68 9.54 3.08 -6.71
CA CYS A 68 8.29 3.61 -7.21
C CYS A 68 7.93 4.94 -6.54
N ARG A 69 7.40 5.88 -7.32
CA ARG A 69 6.73 7.10 -6.85
C ARG A 69 5.26 7.13 -7.20
N HIS A 70 4.86 6.49 -8.30
CA HIS A 70 3.49 6.53 -8.79
C HIS A 70 3.05 5.12 -9.20
N ILE A 71 1.95 4.63 -8.64
CA ILE A 71 1.37 3.35 -9.02
C ILE A 71 0.17 3.60 -9.94
N THR A 72 0.30 3.14 -11.19
CA THR A 72 -0.78 3.10 -12.19
C THR A 72 -1.68 1.89 -11.93
N GLY A 73 -2.69 2.12 -11.10
CA GLY A 73 -3.60 1.09 -10.61
C GLY A 73 -3.58 1.00 -9.09
N ASN A 74 -3.79 -0.20 -8.56
CA ASN A 74 -3.99 -0.39 -7.12
C ASN A 74 -2.72 -0.90 -6.44
N LEU A 75 -2.51 -0.50 -5.20
CA LEU A 75 -1.52 -1.12 -4.32
C LEU A 75 -2.23 -2.11 -3.41
N GLU A 76 -1.94 -3.41 -3.57
CA GLU A 76 -2.56 -4.48 -2.78
C GLU A 76 -1.52 -5.19 -1.90
N ILE A 77 -1.47 -4.83 -0.62
CA ILE A 77 -0.67 -5.49 0.41
C ILE A 77 -1.57 -6.53 1.10
N ALA A 78 -1.75 -7.67 0.44
CA ALA A 78 -2.56 -8.77 0.95
C ALA A 78 -1.71 -10.02 1.21
N TYR A 79 -2.02 -10.76 2.28
CA TYR A 79 -1.34 -12.02 2.65
C TYR A 79 0.18 -11.86 2.82
N VAL A 80 0.59 -10.83 3.58
CA VAL A 80 1.99 -10.61 3.94
C VAL A 80 2.17 -10.97 5.40
N PHE A 81 2.95 -12.01 5.64
CA PHE A 81 3.24 -12.48 6.98
C PHE A 81 4.65 -12.09 7.43
N LYS A 82 4.87 -12.06 8.74
CA LYS A 82 6.19 -11.73 9.31
C LYS A 82 7.30 -12.64 8.77
N GLU A 83 6.98 -13.91 8.56
CA GLU A 83 7.87 -14.92 8.02
C GLU A 83 8.30 -14.60 6.58
N ASP A 84 7.41 -13.99 5.76
CA ASP A 84 7.75 -13.59 4.38
C ASP A 84 8.86 -12.52 4.37
N ILE A 85 8.79 -11.59 5.32
CA ILE A 85 9.78 -10.51 5.48
C ILE A 85 11.13 -11.07 5.93
N GLU A 86 11.11 -11.95 6.93
CA GLU A 86 12.32 -12.62 7.42
C GLU A 86 12.98 -13.44 6.32
N ASN A 87 12.19 -14.17 5.53
CA ASN A 87 12.67 -14.96 4.40
C ASN A 87 13.28 -14.08 3.29
N ASP A 88 12.62 -12.98 2.92
CA ASP A 88 13.17 -12.04 1.92
C ASP A 88 14.49 -11.41 2.38
N TRP A 89 14.62 -11.10 3.67
CA TRP A 89 15.87 -10.62 4.25
C TRP A 89 17.01 -11.64 4.14
N LEU A 90 16.74 -12.91 4.44
CA LEU A 90 17.72 -13.99 4.33
C LEU A 90 18.19 -14.18 2.88
N LEU A 91 17.28 -14.12 1.91
CA LEU A 91 17.63 -14.19 0.48
C LEU A 91 18.54 -13.04 0.07
N GLN A 92 18.22 -11.80 0.44
CA GLN A 92 19.06 -10.64 0.16
C GLN A 92 20.45 -10.76 0.80
N LYS A 93 20.54 -11.27 2.03
CA LYS A 93 21.81 -11.50 2.71
C LYS A 93 22.70 -12.49 1.95
N GLN A 94 22.14 -13.61 1.49
CA GLN A 94 22.88 -14.61 0.70
C GLN A 94 23.37 -14.05 -0.64
N GLU A 95 22.53 -13.28 -1.35
CA GLU A 95 22.91 -12.60 -2.60
C GLU A 95 24.04 -11.56 -2.39
N ASN A 96 24.10 -10.92 -1.22
CA ASN A 96 25.15 -9.95 -0.87
C ASN A 96 26.47 -10.62 -0.48
N GLU A 97 26.41 -11.74 0.25
CA GLU A 97 27.57 -12.55 0.62
C GLU A 97 28.26 -13.11 -0.62
N GLN A 98 27.49 -13.59 -1.62
CA GLN A 98 28.04 -14.02 -2.92
C GLN A 98 28.73 -12.89 -3.70
N ARG A 99 28.38 -11.64 -3.45
CA ARG A 99 28.97 -10.45 -4.10
C ARG A 99 30.23 -9.91 -3.40
N ASN A 100 30.77 -10.62 -2.40
CA ASN A 100 31.93 -10.18 -1.59
C ASN A 100 31.75 -8.80 -0.92
N VAL A 101 30.51 -8.45 -0.54
CA VAL A 101 30.24 -7.22 0.22
C VAL A 101 30.39 -7.54 1.71
N THR A 102 31.64 -7.62 2.19
CA THR A 102 31.98 -8.12 3.53
C THR A 102 32.01 -7.05 4.65
N ASN A 103 31.89 -5.76 4.32
CA ASN A 103 32.16 -4.67 5.27
C ASN A 103 30.94 -3.85 5.73
N ILE A 104 29.71 -4.31 5.51
CA ILE A 104 28.52 -3.60 6.00
C ILE A 104 27.86 -4.46 7.08
N LEU A 105 27.70 -3.90 8.27
CA LEU A 105 26.77 -4.43 9.28
C LEU A 105 25.36 -4.43 8.66
N LEU A 106 25.00 -5.56 8.06
CA LEU A 106 23.69 -5.77 7.44
C LEU A 106 22.66 -5.88 8.56
N LYS A 107 22.09 -4.74 8.95
CA LYS A 107 20.86 -4.71 9.74
C LYS A 107 19.67 -4.98 8.81
N PRO A 108 18.67 -5.78 9.24
CA PRO A 108 17.41 -5.89 8.51
C PRO A 108 16.85 -4.50 8.22
N ARG A 109 16.43 -4.27 6.98
CA ARG A 109 15.69 -3.05 6.65
C ARG A 109 14.31 -3.11 7.29
N GLU A 110 13.77 -1.95 7.65
CA GLU A 110 12.40 -1.86 8.16
C GLU A 110 11.39 -2.46 7.16
N PRO A 111 10.31 -3.12 7.63
CA PRO A 111 9.23 -3.59 6.77
C PRO A 111 8.75 -2.51 5.81
N PHE A 112 8.54 -2.88 4.53
CA PHE A 112 8.05 -1.98 3.48
C PHE A 112 8.91 -0.76 3.18
N TYR A 113 10.20 -0.73 3.56
CA TYR A 113 11.13 0.37 3.25
C TYR A 113 11.13 0.80 1.77
N PHE A 114 10.82 -0.12 0.86
CA PHE A 114 10.77 0.12 -0.58
C PHE A 114 9.63 1.05 -1.02
N LEU A 115 8.63 1.26 -0.16
CA LEU A 115 7.52 2.19 -0.39
C LEU A 115 7.79 3.60 0.13
N GLN A 116 8.98 3.87 0.70
CA GLN A 116 9.30 5.17 1.31
C GLN A 116 9.14 6.38 0.36
N ASN A 117 9.27 6.17 -0.94
CA ASN A 117 9.18 7.20 -1.97
C ASN A 117 7.83 7.19 -2.70
N LEU A 118 6.91 6.28 -2.38
CA LEU A 118 5.62 6.22 -3.04
C LEU A 118 4.81 7.47 -2.70
N GLU A 119 4.42 8.22 -3.72
CA GLU A 119 3.76 9.52 -3.60
C GLU A 119 2.29 9.47 -4.02
N GLU A 120 1.95 8.64 -5.02
CA GLU A 120 0.59 8.58 -5.55
C GLU A 120 0.16 7.15 -5.91
N ILE A 121 -1.11 6.85 -5.62
CA ILE A 121 -1.79 5.64 -6.06
C ILE A 121 -3.00 6.07 -6.89
N TYR A 122 -3.06 5.65 -8.16
CA TYR A 122 -4.13 6.06 -9.06
C TYR A 122 -5.44 5.28 -8.82
N GLY A 123 -5.33 4.03 -8.39
CA GLY A 123 -6.46 3.19 -7.98
C GLY A 123 -6.74 3.28 -6.48
N TYR A 124 -6.84 2.13 -5.83
CA TYR A 124 -7.05 2.00 -4.38
C TYR A 124 -5.83 1.42 -3.65
N LEU A 125 -5.80 1.61 -2.34
CA LEU A 125 -4.93 0.93 -1.39
C LEU A 125 -5.71 -0.18 -0.67
N PHE A 126 -5.24 -1.41 -0.77
CA PHE A 126 -5.86 -2.57 -0.13
C PHE A 126 -4.85 -3.28 0.77
N ILE A 127 -5.13 -3.32 2.07
CA ILE A 127 -4.33 -4.02 3.08
C ILE A 127 -5.21 -5.11 3.67
N TYR A 128 -4.82 -6.37 3.51
CA TYR A 128 -5.69 -7.48 3.89
C TYR A 128 -4.93 -8.69 4.42
N ASN A 129 -5.34 -9.19 5.59
CA ASN A 129 -4.79 -10.40 6.18
C ASN A 129 -3.26 -10.37 6.26
N VAL A 130 -2.73 -9.31 6.88
CA VAL A 130 -1.31 -9.17 7.19
C VAL A 130 -1.04 -9.49 8.66
N THR A 131 0.14 -10.03 8.98
CA THR A 131 0.56 -10.28 10.38
C THR A 131 1.66 -9.34 10.87
N VAL A 132 2.00 -8.31 10.10
CA VAL A 132 2.93 -7.25 10.51
C VAL A 132 2.30 -6.27 11.50
N GLU A 133 3.11 -5.60 12.31
CA GLU A 133 2.63 -4.60 13.27
C GLU A 133 2.53 -3.18 12.68
N GLU A 134 3.35 -2.86 11.68
CA GLU A 134 3.39 -1.53 11.07
C GLU A 134 3.52 -1.62 9.54
N ILE A 135 2.77 -0.75 8.86
CA ILE A 135 2.96 -0.43 7.44
C ILE A 135 3.13 1.07 7.33
N SER A 136 4.21 1.51 6.67
CA SER A 136 4.53 2.93 6.51
C SER A 136 4.62 3.32 5.04
N LEU A 137 3.92 4.39 4.68
CA LEU A 137 3.85 5.00 3.34
C LEU A 137 4.13 6.51 3.50
N PRO A 138 5.35 6.88 3.94
CA PRO A 138 5.62 8.21 4.50
C PRO A 138 5.49 9.34 3.48
N SER A 139 5.72 9.05 2.20
CA SER A 139 5.63 10.03 1.12
C SER A 139 4.29 10.01 0.39
N LEU A 140 3.35 9.13 0.76
CA LEU A 140 2.08 8.99 0.03
C LEU A 140 1.23 10.23 0.27
N ARG A 141 0.90 10.94 -0.81
CA ARG A 141 0.21 12.23 -0.79
C ARG A 141 -1.22 12.13 -1.31
N VAL A 142 -1.44 11.33 -2.36
CA VAL A 142 -2.73 11.26 -3.05
C VAL A 142 -3.11 9.82 -3.36
N ILE A 143 -4.38 9.49 -3.10
CA ILE A 143 -5.05 8.32 -3.65
C ILE A 143 -6.18 8.83 -4.54
N TRP A 144 -6.09 8.58 -5.84
CA TRP A 144 -7.02 9.14 -6.80
C TRP A 144 -8.36 8.38 -6.83
N GLY A 145 -8.35 7.07 -6.60
CA GLY A 145 -9.59 6.28 -6.60
C GLY A 145 -10.26 6.19 -7.98
N GLU A 146 -9.48 6.17 -9.07
CA GLU A 146 -9.99 5.89 -10.42
C GLU A 146 -10.55 4.46 -10.52
N LYS A 147 -10.04 3.57 -9.66
CA LYS A 147 -10.57 2.25 -9.38
C LYS A 147 -10.83 2.15 -7.89
N LEU A 148 -11.91 1.46 -7.53
CA LEU A 148 -12.32 1.24 -6.14
C LEU A 148 -12.59 -0.25 -5.91
N LEU A 149 -12.28 -0.74 -4.72
CA LEU A 149 -12.67 -2.08 -4.28
C LEU A 149 -13.91 -1.96 -3.39
N GLU A 150 -15.05 -2.48 -3.83
CA GLU A 150 -16.32 -2.41 -3.06
C GLU A 150 -16.68 -0.94 -2.66
N GLY A 151 -16.35 0.02 -3.53
CA GLY A 151 -16.54 1.47 -3.29
C GLY A 151 -15.45 2.14 -2.45
N SER A 152 -14.46 1.39 -1.97
CA SER A 152 -13.36 1.91 -1.13
C SER A 152 -12.13 2.29 -1.93
N ALA A 153 -11.51 3.41 -1.53
CA ALA A 153 -10.18 3.81 -1.97
C ALA A 153 -9.08 3.38 -0.99
N ILE A 154 -9.42 3.21 0.28
CA ILE A 154 -8.59 2.52 1.27
C ILE A 154 -9.42 1.43 1.91
N THR A 155 -8.87 0.21 1.98
CA THR A 155 -9.42 -0.87 2.78
C THR A 155 -8.35 -1.48 3.65
N VAL A 156 -8.62 -1.58 4.96
CA VAL A 156 -7.83 -2.39 5.88
C VAL A 156 -8.74 -3.47 6.46
N GLY A 157 -8.45 -4.73 6.15
CA GLY A 157 -9.30 -5.87 6.48
C GLY A 157 -8.54 -7.02 7.12
N SER A 158 -9.15 -7.67 8.11
CA SER A 158 -8.68 -8.96 8.67
C SER A 158 -7.20 -8.96 9.12
N SER A 159 -6.68 -7.81 9.53
CA SER A 159 -5.26 -7.63 9.88
C SER A 159 -5.13 -7.45 11.39
N LEU A 160 -5.24 -8.56 12.11
CA LEU A 160 -5.46 -8.57 13.55
C LEU A 160 -4.28 -8.06 14.38
N THR A 161 -3.06 -8.12 13.85
CA THR A 161 -1.84 -7.69 14.54
C THR A 161 -1.36 -6.30 14.12
N LEU A 162 -1.94 -5.73 13.05
CA LEU A 162 -1.55 -4.42 12.54
C LEU A 162 -1.94 -3.34 13.55
N ARG A 163 -0.94 -2.57 14.00
CA ARG A 163 -1.07 -1.51 15.00
C ARG A 163 -1.01 -0.12 14.42
N TYR A 164 -0.14 0.08 13.42
CA TYR A 164 0.11 1.39 12.84
C TYR A 164 0.04 1.35 11.32
N LEU A 165 -0.68 2.30 10.74
CA LEU A 165 -0.70 2.57 9.31
C LEU A 165 -0.28 4.02 9.09
N ASN A 166 1.00 4.23 8.81
CA ASN A 166 1.62 5.55 8.82
C ASN A 166 1.56 6.20 7.43
N MET A 167 0.76 7.27 7.30
CA MET A 167 0.63 8.04 6.06
C MET A 167 0.68 9.57 6.32
N PRO A 168 1.73 10.09 6.99
CA PRO A 168 1.79 11.48 7.46
C PRO A 168 1.76 12.56 6.37
N SER A 169 2.02 12.17 5.12
CA SER A 169 1.98 13.09 3.96
C SER A 169 0.65 13.02 3.20
N LEU A 170 -0.30 12.18 3.62
CA LEU A 170 -1.57 12.02 2.89
C LEU A 170 -2.39 13.30 3.00
N ARG A 171 -2.79 13.85 1.85
CA ARG A 171 -3.56 15.11 1.76
C ARG A 171 -4.84 14.96 0.97
N SER A 172 -4.99 13.90 0.17
CA SER A 172 -6.18 13.75 -0.64
C SER A 172 -6.50 12.30 -0.95
N ILE A 173 -7.73 11.92 -0.68
CA ILE A 173 -8.41 10.77 -1.27
C ILE A 173 -9.51 11.35 -2.16
N VAL A 174 -9.28 11.36 -3.46
CA VAL A 174 -10.13 12.09 -4.41
C VAL A 174 -11.51 11.44 -4.55
N SER A 175 -11.56 10.11 -4.65
CA SER A 175 -12.78 9.33 -4.80
C SER A 175 -12.81 8.13 -3.86
N GLY A 176 -14.00 7.61 -3.54
CA GLY A 176 -14.19 6.41 -2.73
C GLY A 176 -14.18 6.65 -1.21
N ILE A 177 -14.45 5.58 -0.45
CA ILE A 177 -14.51 5.61 1.02
C ILE A 177 -13.26 5.00 1.66
N VAL A 178 -13.05 5.26 2.95
CA VAL A 178 -12.11 4.51 3.79
C VAL A 178 -12.89 3.46 4.56
N ARG A 179 -12.50 2.20 4.39
CA ARG A 179 -13.12 1.06 5.06
C ARG A 179 -12.10 0.35 5.95
N ILE A 180 -12.40 0.19 7.23
CA ILE A 180 -11.56 -0.54 8.17
C ILE A 180 -12.42 -1.56 8.91
N HIS A 181 -12.14 -2.84 8.68
CA HIS A 181 -12.87 -3.95 9.30
C HIS A 181 -11.93 -5.03 9.81
N ASP A 182 -12.35 -5.76 10.84
CA ASP A 182 -11.63 -6.91 11.41
C ASP A 182 -10.13 -6.65 11.66
N SER A 183 -9.80 -5.42 12.07
CA SER A 183 -8.43 -4.97 12.33
C SER A 183 -8.40 -4.17 13.65
N PRO A 184 -8.79 -4.81 14.78
CA PRO A 184 -9.12 -4.10 16.01
C PRO A 184 -7.91 -3.48 16.71
N LEU A 185 -6.68 -3.90 16.40
CA LEU A 185 -5.46 -3.33 17.00
C LEU A 185 -4.91 -2.12 16.26
N LEU A 186 -5.52 -1.71 15.14
CA LEU A 186 -5.09 -0.55 14.37
C LEU A 186 -5.43 0.74 15.13
N CYS A 187 -4.43 1.33 15.77
CA CYS A 187 -4.59 2.52 16.60
C CYS A 187 -4.60 3.80 15.75
N TYR A 188 -5.03 4.90 16.37
CA TYR A 188 -5.08 6.24 15.76
C TYR A 188 -6.09 6.42 14.62
N MET A 189 -6.78 5.37 14.19
CA MET A 189 -7.77 5.42 13.11
C MET A 189 -9.22 5.54 13.62
N GLU A 190 -9.43 5.60 14.93
CA GLU A 190 -10.76 5.71 15.54
C GLU A 190 -11.37 7.11 15.34
N GLN A 191 -12.65 7.16 14.98
CA GLN A 191 -13.40 8.40 14.81
C GLN A 191 -14.78 8.27 15.44
N ASP A 192 -15.13 9.21 16.32
CA ASP A 192 -16.51 9.37 16.78
C ASP A 192 -17.31 10.08 15.67
N LEU A 193 -18.23 9.33 15.04
CA LEU A 193 -19.06 9.84 13.96
C LEU A 193 -20.26 10.67 14.46
N ILE A 194 -20.58 10.60 15.76
CA ILE A 194 -21.73 11.27 16.37
C ILE A 194 -21.32 12.62 16.98
N LYS A 195 -20.11 12.72 17.52
CA LYS A 195 -19.60 13.96 18.12
C LYS A 195 -18.70 14.73 17.15
N ASP A 196 -18.76 16.06 17.23
CA ASP A 196 -17.67 16.89 16.75
C ASP A 196 -16.51 16.71 17.74
N ASN A 197 -15.50 15.98 17.28
CA ASN A 197 -14.32 15.68 18.05
C ASN A 197 -13.49 16.94 18.20
N THR A 198 -13.83 17.77 19.18
CA THR A 198 -13.13 19.02 19.46
C THR A 198 -11.81 18.83 20.22
N ASP A 199 -11.44 17.58 20.57
CA ASP A 199 -10.23 17.27 21.36
C ASP A 199 -9.62 15.90 21.00
N ASN A 200 -9.46 15.64 19.70
CA ASN A 200 -8.85 14.40 19.18
C ASN A 200 -7.33 14.51 19.11
N ASP A 201 -6.67 14.71 20.26
CA ASP A 201 -5.20 14.86 20.36
C ASP A 201 -4.42 13.55 20.13
N LYS A 202 -5.06 12.58 19.46
CA LYS A 202 -4.59 11.21 19.35
C LYS A 202 -4.82 10.60 17.98
N ASN A 203 -5.99 10.79 17.38
CA ASN A 203 -6.34 10.08 16.15
C ASN A 203 -6.06 10.93 14.90
N VAL A 204 -6.13 10.32 13.72
CA VAL A 204 -6.04 11.02 12.44
C VAL A 204 -7.19 12.01 12.27
N ASP A 205 -6.94 13.14 11.60
CA ASP A 205 -8.02 14.00 11.13
C ASP A 205 -8.44 13.58 9.71
N TYR A 206 -9.51 12.80 9.63
CA TYR A 206 -10.08 12.35 8.36
C TYR A 206 -10.52 13.52 7.46
N LYS A 207 -10.88 14.67 8.04
CA LYS A 207 -11.27 15.84 7.26
C LYS A 207 -10.12 16.36 6.38
N GLU A 208 -8.88 16.26 6.86
CA GLU A 208 -7.67 16.74 6.16
C GLU A 208 -7.54 16.13 4.77
N PHE A 209 -7.90 14.86 4.59
CA PHE A 209 -7.71 14.13 3.34
C PHE A 209 -9.00 13.62 2.67
N LEU A 210 -10.15 13.62 3.34
CA LEU A 210 -11.45 13.27 2.75
C LEU A 210 -12.34 14.48 2.45
N GLY A 211 -12.01 15.67 2.98
CA GLY A 211 -12.79 16.90 2.82
C GLY A 211 -13.99 17.01 3.76
N ASP A 212 -14.84 18.03 3.54
CA ASP A 212 -15.95 18.37 4.46
C ASP A 212 -16.96 17.23 4.66
N ASN A 213 -17.17 16.39 3.63
CA ASN A 213 -18.09 15.25 3.67
C ASN A 213 -17.44 13.96 4.21
N PHE A 214 -16.32 14.05 4.95
CA PHE A 214 -15.58 12.87 5.39
C PHE A 214 -16.44 11.86 6.15
N ARG A 215 -17.41 12.31 6.96
CA ARG A 215 -18.29 11.43 7.78
C ARG A 215 -19.07 10.41 6.93
N GLU A 216 -19.47 10.78 5.72
CA GLU A 216 -20.18 9.91 4.78
C GLU A 216 -19.25 8.95 4.04
N ARG A 217 -17.94 9.18 4.12
CA ARG A 217 -16.88 8.43 3.44
C ARG A 217 -16.10 7.51 4.39
N LEU A 218 -16.64 7.24 5.58
CA LEU A 218 -16.05 6.36 6.58
C LEU A 218 -16.95 5.15 6.84
N ASP A 219 -16.35 3.96 6.77
CA ASP A 219 -16.95 2.69 7.17
C ASP A 219 -15.98 1.98 8.12
N LEU A 220 -16.13 2.23 9.41
CA LEU A 220 -15.17 1.83 10.44
C LEU A 220 -15.85 0.85 11.42
N ASN A 221 -15.28 -0.35 11.56
CA ASN A 221 -15.63 -1.26 12.64
C ASN A 221 -14.97 -0.83 13.96
N PRO A 222 -15.49 -1.30 15.11
CA PRO A 222 -14.95 -0.94 16.42
C PRO A 222 -13.47 -1.31 16.59
N PHE A 223 -12.73 -0.39 17.20
CA PHE A 223 -11.33 -0.59 17.57
C PHE A 223 -11.22 -1.13 18.99
N SER A 224 -10.10 -1.80 19.27
CA SER A 224 -9.81 -2.36 20.59
C SER A 224 -9.57 -1.25 21.61
N ALA A 225 -10.12 -1.45 22.80
CA ALA A 225 -9.84 -0.62 23.97
C ALA A 225 -8.33 -0.53 24.30
N GLN A 226 -7.51 -1.47 23.83
CA GLN A 226 -6.05 -1.43 24.00
C GLN A 226 -5.43 -0.20 23.33
N CYS A 227 -6.01 0.29 22.23
CA CYS A 227 -5.55 1.51 21.58
C CYS A 227 -5.75 2.76 22.45
N ARG A 228 -6.63 2.72 23.46
CA ARG A 228 -6.75 3.82 24.44
C ARG A 228 -5.48 4.02 25.27
N ALA A 229 -4.67 2.98 25.46
CA ALA A 229 -3.39 3.07 26.15
C ALA A 229 -2.23 3.59 25.28
N ALA A 230 -2.42 3.71 23.95
CA ALA A 230 -1.40 4.26 23.08
C ALA A 230 -1.07 5.73 23.47
N PRO A 231 0.18 6.20 23.30
CA PRO A 231 0.53 7.59 23.57
C PRO A 231 -0.32 8.56 22.75
N THR A 232 -0.54 9.77 23.27
CA THR A 232 -1.08 10.89 22.47
C THR A 232 -0.08 11.31 21.41
N CYS A 233 -0.54 12.04 20.40
CA CYS A 233 0.34 12.52 19.34
C CYS A 233 1.47 13.41 19.89
N SER A 234 2.62 13.36 19.22
CA SER A 234 3.76 14.20 19.56
C SER A 234 3.39 15.68 19.50
N LYS A 235 3.95 16.50 20.41
CA LYS A 235 3.80 17.96 20.38
C LYS A 235 4.36 18.60 19.10
N GLN A 236 5.13 17.86 18.30
CA GLN A 236 5.64 18.29 17.01
C GLN A 236 4.57 18.21 15.89
N CYS A 237 3.50 17.44 16.10
CA CYS A 237 2.37 17.38 15.17
C CYS A 237 1.62 18.72 15.22
N ARG A 238 1.58 19.43 14.09
CA ARG A 238 1.07 20.81 14.00
C ARG A 238 -0.38 20.98 14.46
N GLU A 239 -1.18 19.92 14.37
CA GLU A 239 -2.63 19.97 14.60
C GLU A 239 -3.09 18.94 15.65
N LYS A 240 -2.15 18.40 16.45
CA LYS A 240 -2.41 17.38 17.49
C LYS A 240 -2.97 16.03 16.99
N ASN A 241 -3.24 15.87 15.71
CA ASN A 241 -3.58 14.60 15.07
C ASN A 241 -2.32 13.88 14.53
N CYS A 242 -2.36 12.55 14.43
CA CYS A 242 -1.27 11.73 13.93
C CYS A 242 -1.78 10.36 13.46
N PHE A 243 -0.96 9.67 12.66
CA PHE A 243 -1.19 8.28 12.24
C PHE A 243 -0.52 7.24 13.17
N GLY A 244 0.35 7.71 14.08
CA GLY A 244 1.29 6.90 14.85
C GLY A 244 2.26 7.75 15.65
#